data_AF-Q8YMA4-F1
#
_entry.id   AF-Q8YMA4-F1
#
_cell.length_a   1.000
_cell.length_b   1.000
_cell.length_c   1.000
_cell.angle_alpha   90.00
_cell.angle_beta   90.00
_cell.angle_gamma   90.00
#
_symmetry.space_group_name_H-M   'P 1'
#
loop_
_entity.id
_entity.type
_entity.pdbx_description
1 polymer ?
#
loop_
_entity_poly.entity_id
_entity_poly.type
_entity_poly.pdbx_seq_one_letter_code
_entity_poly.pdbx_strand_id
1 'polypeptide(L)'
;MKTQFERLTMEANSGFLGKHLPLISAGIFLGLGLGGFVDGILLHQILQWHHMLSSIRPLTTNSNLDLNMVWDGLFHALDWVLTVIGVALLWRAGGRDDVVWSSHTFGGSLLVGAGLFNVVEGIINHQILGIHHVKPGVHQLAWDLGFLVLGALLVLVGGMMLQRGNTEIGE
;
A
#
# COMPACT_ATOMS: atom_id res chain seq x y z
N MET A 1 27.63 -26.40 18.49
CA MET A 1 28.06 -25.01 18.19
C MET A 1 27.12 -24.31 17.21
N LYS A 2 26.73 -24.91 16.07
CA LYS A 2 25.72 -24.34 15.14
C LYS A 2 24.38 -23.96 15.81
N THR A 3 23.90 -24.78 16.72
CA THR A 3 22.60 -24.61 17.42
C THR A 3 22.54 -23.44 18.41
N GLN A 4 23.67 -22.98 18.96
CA GLN A 4 23.69 -21.84 19.89
C GLN A 4 23.75 -20.51 19.12
N PHE A 5 24.50 -20.47 18.01
CA PHE A 5 24.56 -19.32 17.12
C PHE A 5 23.20 -19.06 16.46
N GLU A 6 22.54 -20.09 15.92
CA GLU A 6 21.20 -19.98 15.34
C GLU A 6 20.16 -19.46 16.35
N ARG A 7 20.22 -19.94 17.60
CA ARG A 7 19.32 -19.48 18.67
C ARG A 7 19.52 -18.00 19.00
N LEU A 8 20.77 -17.55 19.11
CA LEU A 8 21.11 -16.15 19.36
C LEU A 8 20.65 -15.24 18.20
N THR A 9 20.80 -15.69 16.95
CA THR A 9 20.30 -14.93 15.79
C THR A 9 18.78 -14.83 15.75
N MET A 10 18.06 -15.89 16.15
CA MET A 10 16.59 -15.86 16.23
C MET A 10 16.08 -14.95 17.34
N GLU A 11 16.71 -14.98 18.52
CA GLU A 11 16.37 -14.09 19.64
C GLU A 11 16.65 -12.62 19.32
N ALA A 12 17.75 -12.34 18.63
CA ALA A 12 18.06 -10.98 18.16
C ALA A 12 17.02 -10.49 17.12
N ASN A 13 16.65 -11.34 16.16
CA ASN A 13 15.63 -11.00 15.15
C ASN A 13 14.23 -10.81 15.76
N SER A 14 13.85 -11.60 16.76
CA SER A 14 12.55 -11.46 17.42
C SER A 14 12.48 -10.21 18.29
N GLY A 15 13.58 -9.85 18.97
CA GLY A 15 13.71 -8.59 19.70
C GLY A 15 13.66 -7.38 18.77
N PHE A 16 14.33 -7.45 17.62
CA PHE A 16 14.26 -6.42 16.58
C PHE A 16 12.84 -6.25 16.03
N LEU A 17 12.23 -7.34 15.53
CA LEU A 17 10.88 -7.31 14.98
C LEU A 17 9.89 -6.80 16.04
N GLY A 18 10.01 -7.20 17.29
CA GLY A 18 9.15 -6.72 18.38
C GLY A 18 9.15 -5.19 18.56
N LYS A 19 10.33 -4.56 18.46
CA LYS A 19 10.49 -3.10 18.63
C LYS A 19 10.06 -2.28 17.42
N HIS A 20 10.14 -2.85 16.22
CA HIS A 20 9.82 -2.14 14.97
C HIS A 20 8.44 -2.46 14.40
N LEU A 21 7.86 -3.62 14.74
CA LEU A 21 6.56 -4.05 14.22
C LEU A 21 5.45 -3.02 14.41
N PRO A 22 5.36 -2.27 15.53
CA PRO A 22 4.35 -1.22 15.68
C PRO A 22 4.48 -0.13 14.60
N LEU A 23 5.70 0.32 14.32
CA LEU A 23 5.98 1.34 13.31
C LEU A 23 5.79 0.80 11.89
N ILE A 24 6.16 -0.47 11.66
CA ILE A 24 5.97 -1.15 10.38
C ILE A 24 4.48 -1.28 10.05
N SER A 25 3.70 -1.73 11.03
CA SER A 25 2.25 -1.89 10.88
C SER A 25 1.58 -0.56 10.58
N ALA A 26 1.96 0.49 11.32
CA ALA A 26 1.49 1.85 11.07
C ALA A 26 1.79 2.32 9.64
N GLY A 27 3.04 2.14 9.19
CA GLY A 27 3.47 2.53 7.85
C GLY A 27 2.75 1.74 6.75
N ILE A 28 2.54 0.44 6.91
CA ILE A 28 1.83 -0.38 5.90
C ILE A 28 0.37 0.07 5.75
N PHE A 29 -0.37 0.22 6.85
CA PHE A 29 -1.77 0.65 6.79
C PHE A 29 -1.91 2.06 6.22
N LEU A 30 -1.02 2.97 6.63
CA LEU A 30 -1.01 4.32 6.10
C LEU A 30 -0.64 4.32 4.60
N GLY A 31 0.31 3.47 4.19
CA GLY A 31 0.72 3.32 2.80
C GLY A 31 -0.39 2.76 1.90
N LEU A 32 -1.15 1.77 2.39
CA LEU A 32 -2.31 1.22 1.69
C LEU A 32 -3.35 2.32 1.43
N GLY A 33 -3.74 3.05 2.47
CA GLY A 33 -4.74 4.11 2.35
C GLY A 33 -4.27 5.28 1.48
N LEU A 34 -3.02 5.74 1.65
CA LEU A 34 -2.47 6.81 0.82
C LEU A 34 -2.27 6.39 -0.65
N GLY A 35 -1.90 5.13 -0.90
CA GLY A 35 -1.82 4.57 -2.25
C GLY A 35 -3.18 4.61 -2.96
N GLY A 36 -4.24 4.16 -2.28
CA GLY A 36 -5.60 4.23 -2.80
C GLY A 36 -6.09 5.66 -3.02
N PHE A 37 -5.77 6.59 -2.10
CA PHE A 37 -6.07 8.00 -2.33
C PHE A 37 -5.35 8.58 -3.54
N VAL A 38 -4.08 8.24 -3.76
CA VAL A 38 -3.35 8.70 -4.96
C VAL A 38 -4.04 8.18 -6.21
N ASP A 39 -4.42 6.90 -6.24
CA ASP A 39 -5.15 6.29 -7.34
C ASP A 39 -6.51 6.96 -7.59
N GLY A 40 -7.37 7.05 -6.59
CA GLY A 40 -8.70 7.63 -6.76
C GLY A 40 -8.68 9.15 -7.00
N ILE A 41 -7.80 9.92 -6.33
CA ILE A 41 -7.73 11.37 -6.58
C ILE A 41 -7.10 11.65 -7.94
N LEU A 42 -5.93 11.06 -8.23
CA LEU A 42 -5.20 11.37 -9.45
C LEU A 42 -5.85 10.73 -10.67
N LEU A 43 -6.12 9.41 -10.62
CA LEU A 43 -6.56 8.66 -11.79
C LEU A 43 -8.08 8.72 -11.96
N HIS A 44 -8.89 8.63 -10.89
CA HIS A 44 -10.35 8.71 -11.04
C HIS A 44 -10.88 10.14 -11.15
N GLN A 45 -10.36 11.07 -10.37
CA GLN A 45 -10.97 12.41 -10.26
C GLN A 45 -10.28 13.46 -11.13
N ILE A 46 -8.95 13.58 -11.07
CA ILE A 46 -8.21 14.61 -11.82
C ILE A 46 -8.08 14.20 -13.29
N LEU A 47 -7.55 13.01 -13.54
CA LEU A 47 -7.31 12.52 -14.90
C LEU A 47 -8.53 11.85 -15.51
N GLN A 48 -9.45 11.35 -14.67
CA GLN A 48 -10.67 10.67 -15.09
C GLN A 48 -10.41 9.53 -16.08
N TRP A 49 -9.31 8.81 -15.89
CA TRP A 49 -8.92 7.72 -16.79
C TRP A 49 -9.82 6.50 -16.60
N HIS A 50 -10.25 6.26 -15.37
CA HIS A 50 -11.09 5.14 -15.00
C HIS A 50 -11.81 5.45 -13.68
N HIS A 51 -12.84 4.66 -13.39
CA HIS A 51 -13.54 4.61 -12.10
C HIS A 51 -13.78 3.15 -11.73
N MET A 52 -14.19 2.90 -10.48
CA MET A 52 -14.31 1.54 -9.91
C MET A 52 -15.01 0.50 -10.80
N LEU A 53 -16.06 0.91 -11.51
CA LEU A 53 -16.84 0.01 -12.37
C LEU A 53 -16.78 0.37 -13.85
N SER A 54 -15.95 1.34 -14.23
CA SER A 54 -16.01 2.00 -15.54
C SER A 54 -15.81 1.04 -16.72
N SER A 55 -15.16 -0.11 -16.51
CA SER A 55 -14.95 -1.12 -17.56
C SER A 55 -16.22 -1.92 -17.88
N ILE A 56 -17.14 -2.04 -16.91
CA ILE A 56 -18.42 -2.75 -17.07
C ILE A 56 -19.65 -1.82 -17.02
N ARG A 57 -19.47 -0.59 -16.54
CA ARG A 57 -20.45 0.50 -16.46
C ARG A 57 -19.84 1.76 -17.08
N PRO A 58 -19.81 1.85 -18.43
CA PRO A 58 -19.15 2.96 -19.12
C PRO A 58 -19.76 4.32 -18.77
N LEU A 59 -18.91 5.35 -18.73
CA LEU A 59 -19.24 6.74 -18.34
C LEU A 59 -20.04 7.51 -19.42
N THR A 60 -20.96 6.84 -20.12
CA THR A 60 -21.71 7.39 -21.26
C THR A 60 -23.14 7.77 -20.92
N THR A 61 -23.60 7.48 -19.70
CA THR A 61 -24.94 7.82 -19.22
C THR A 61 -24.86 8.38 -17.81
N ASN A 62 -25.80 9.27 -17.45
CA ASN A 62 -25.85 9.84 -16.09
C ASN A 62 -25.99 8.74 -15.03
N SER A 63 -26.80 7.71 -15.28
CA SER A 63 -26.96 6.60 -14.33
C SER A 63 -25.65 5.83 -14.10
N ASN A 64 -24.81 5.64 -15.12
CA ASN A 64 -23.51 5.00 -14.95
C ASN A 64 -22.50 5.93 -14.27
N LEU A 65 -22.56 7.24 -14.54
CA LEU A 65 -21.75 8.24 -13.85
C LEU A 65 -22.08 8.24 -12.35
N ASP A 66 -23.36 8.30 -11.99
CA ASP A 66 -23.83 8.26 -10.61
C ASP A 66 -23.39 6.98 -9.90
N LEU A 67 -23.51 5.83 -10.58
CA LEU A 67 -23.08 4.55 -10.03
C LEU A 67 -21.56 4.51 -9.79
N ASN A 68 -20.74 4.93 -10.76
CA ASN A 68 -19.29 4.99 -10.58
C ASN A 68 -18.90 5.96 -9.47
N MET A 69 -19.57 7.11 -9.36
CA MET A 69 -19.34 8.08 -8.29
C MET A 69 -19.59 7.47 -6.90
N VAL A 70 -20.65 6.66 -6.75
CA VAL A 70 -20.91 5.94 -5.49
C VAL A 70 -19.78 4.96 -5.18
N TRP A 71 -19.34 4.17 -6.16
CA TRP A 71 -18.30 3.16 -5.93
C TRP A 71 -16.93 3.77 -5.67
N ASP A 72 -16.59 4.87 -6.33
CA ASP A 72 -15.41 5.67 -6.01
C ASP A 72 -15.48 6.24 -4.59
N GLY A 73 -16.67 6.68 -4.15
CA GLY A 73 -16.88 7.12 -2.77
C GLY A 73 -16.67 6.00 -1.74
N LEU A 74 -17.13 4.78 -2.05
CA LEU A 74 -16.92 3.60 -1.19
C LEU A 74 -15.45 3.19 -1.16
N PHE A 75 -14.76 3.25 -2.30
CA PHE A 75 -13.32 3.04 -2.41
C PHE A 75 -12.55 4.03 -1.54
N HIS A 76 -12.84 5.33 -1.65
CA HIS A 76 -12.24 6.35 -0.81
C HIS A 76 -12.61 6.22 0.68
N ALA A 77 -13.81 5.74 1.01
CA ALA A 77 -14.15 5.46 2.39
C ALA A 77 -13.26 4.35 2.98
N LEU A 78 -12.96 3.31 2.20
CA LEU A 78 -12.01 2.26 2.59
C LEU A 78 -10.59 2.85 2.78
N ASP A 79 -10.10 3.64 1.83
CA ASP A 79 -8.80 4.30 1.91
C ASP A 79 -8.69 5.20 3.14
N TRP A 80 -9.75 5.94 3.43
CA TRP A 80 -9.86 6.79 4.61
C TRP A 80 -9.78 5.98 5.89
N VAL A 81 -10.51 4.86 5.99
CA VAL A 81 -10.46 3.96 7.16
C VAL A 81 -9.05 3.39 7.33
N LEU A 82 -8.41 2.90 6.26
CA LEU A 82 -7.03 2.39 6.31
C LEU A 82 -6.05 3.46 6.78
N THR A 83 -6.21 4.69 6.29
CA THR A 83 -5.42 5.86 6.69
C THR A 83 -5.61 6.16 8.18
N VAL A 84 -6.85 6.20 8.67
CA VAL A 84 -7.16 6.43 10.10
C VAL A 84 -6.56 5.33 10.97
N ILE A 85 -6.64 4.06 10.55
CA ILE A 85 -5.98 2.95 11.24
C ILE A 85 -4.48 3.17 11.28
N GLY A 86 -3.86 3.52 10.15
CA GLY A 86 -2.43 3.83 10.05
C GLY A 86 -2.00 4.94 11.01
N VAL A 87 -2.74 6.05 11.04
CA VAL A 87 -2.51 7.18 11.97
C VAL A 87 -2.67 6.74 13.43
N ALA A 88 -3.73 5.97 13.75
CA ALA A 88 -3.96 5.48 15.11
C ALA A 88 -2.84 4.54 15.57
N LEU A 89 -2.37 3.65 14.69
CA LEU A 89 -1.24 2.77 14.97
C LEU A 89 0.06 3.56 15.15
N LEU A 90 0.29 4.58 14.32
CA LEU A 90 1.45 5.46 14.44
C LEU A 90 1.44 6.22 15.77
N TRP A 91 0.28 6.76 16.16
CA TRP A 91 0.09 7.45 17.43
C TRP A 91 0.39 6.54 18.62
N ARG A 92 -0.11 5.28 18.57
CA ARG A 92 0.15 4.28 19.61
C ARG A 92 1.61 3.85 19.66
N ALA A 93 2.29 3.77 18.51
CA ALA A 93 3.72 3.49 18.44
C ALA A 93 4.55 4.62 19.07
N GLY A 94 4.13 5.89 18.91
CA GLY A 94 4.81 7.04 19.50
C GLY A 94 4.68 7.16 21.02
N GLY A 95 3.63 6.59 21.61
CA GLY A 95 3.44 6.57 23.07
C GLY A 95 4.16 5.44 23.79
N ARG A 96 5.02 4.67 23.11
CA ARG A 96 5.69 3.49 23.65
C ARG A 96 7.20 3.68 23.72
N ASP A 97 7.77 3.54 24.91
CA ASP A 97 9.22 3.69 25.13
C ASP A 97 10.05 2.55 24.51
N ASP A 98 9.42 1.40 24.23
CA ASP A 98 10.07 0.22 23.66
C ASP A 98 10.15 0.25 22.13
N VAL A 99 9.52 1.23 21.48
CA VAL A 99 9.47 1.35 20.02
C VAL A 99 10.59 2.25 19.51
N VAL A 100 11.37 1.75 18.54
CA VAL A 100 12.44 2.52 17.92
C VAL A 100 11.93 3.23 16.67
N TRP A 101 12.02 4.56 16.68
CA TRP A 101 11.69 5.41 15.54
C TRP A 101 12.82 5.42 14.51
N SER A 102 12.50 5.02 13.28
CA SER A 102 13.42 5.08 12.15
C SER A 102 12.68 5.55 10.91
N SER A 103 13.24 6.57 10.25
CA SER A 103 12.72 7.10 8.98
C SER A 103 12.80 6.04 7.86
N HIS A 104 13.86 5.22 7.84
CA HIS A 104 13.97 4.10 6.93
C HIS A 104 12.88 3.06 7.17
N THR A 105 12.61 2.71 8.43
CA THR A 105 11.57 1.75 8.77
C THR A 105 10.19 2.26 8.38
N PHE A 106 9.83 3.47 8.82
CA PHE A 106 8.52 4.03 8.54
C PHE A 106 8.31 4.31 7.05
N GLY A 107 9.28 4.95 6.38
CA GLY A 107 9.24 5.24 4.96
C GLY A 107 9.22 3.96 4.12
N GLY A 108 10.00 2.95 4.50
CA GLY A 108 9.98 1.64 3.84
C GLY A 108 8.63 0.96 3.94
N SER A 109 8.02 0.96 5.14
CA SER A 109 6.68 0.41 5.35
C SER A 109 5.58 1.14 4.60
N LEU A 110 5.67 2.48 4.48
CA LEU A 110 4.77 3.27 3.63
C LEU A 110 4.82 2.83 2.17
N LEU A 111 6.03 2.68 1.61
CA LEU A 111 6.20 2.21 0.22
C LEU A 111 5.71 0.78 0.04
N VAL A 112 5.96 -0.11 1.00
CA VAL A 112 5.41 -1.47 0.97
C VAL A 112 3.88 -1.43 0.97
N GLY A 113 3.25 -0.63 1.83
CA GLY A 113 1.80 -0.47 1.87
C GLY A 113 1.22 0.02 0.53
N ALA A 114 1.79 1.10 -0.02
CA ALA A 114 1.34 1.65 -1.30
C ALA A 114 1.55 0.66 -2.47
N GLY A 115 2.68 -0.05 -2.47
CA GLY A 115 2.96 -1.06 -3.48
C GLY A 115 2.02 -2.27 -3.38
N LEU A 116 1.70 -2.71 -2.17
CA LEU A 116 0.72 -3.77 -1.93
C LEU A 116 -0.67 -3.37 -2.41
N PHE A 117 -1.07 -2.11 -2.20
CA PHE A 117 -2.31 -1.57 -2.75
C PHE A 117 -2.34 -1.78 -4.28
N ASN A 118 -1.35 -1.27 -5.02
CA ASN A 118 -1.30 -1.41 -6.48
C ASN A 118 -1.32 -2.88 -6.95
N VAL A 119 -0.57 -3.76 -6.28
CA VAL A 119 -0.49 -5.17 -6.68
C VAL A 119 -1.82 -5.89 -6.43
N VAL A 120 -2.41 -5.70 -5.25
CA VAL A 120 -3.67 -6.37 -4.88
C VAL A 120 -4.82 -5.85 -5.72
N GLU A 121 -4.95 -4.53 -5.82
CA GLU A 121 -5.97 -3.86 -6.63
C GLU A 121 -5.83 -4.28 -8.10
N GLY A 122 -4.62 -4.16 -8.67
CA GLY A 122 -4.41 -4.48 -10.08
C GLY A 122 -4.62 -5.96 -10.41
N ILE A 123 -4.22 -6.89 -9.54
CA ILE A 123 -4.47 -8.32 -9.76
C ILE A 123 -5.97 -8.61 -9.68
N ILE A 124 -6.63 -8.14 -8.61
CA ILE A 124 -8.03 -8.51 -8.36
C ILE A 124 -8.95 -7.80 -9.34
N ASN A 125 -8.89 -6.48 -9.44
CA ASN A 125 -9.88 -5.72 -10.20
C ASN A 125 -9.56 -5.62 -11.68
N HIS A 126 -8.27 -5.55 -12.07
CA HIS A 126 -7.91 -5.41 -13.48
C HIS A 126 -7.80 -6.77 -14.16
N GLN A 127 -7.14 -7.75 -13.53
CA GLN A 127 -6.84 -9.03 -14.19
C GLN A 127 -7.89 -10.11 -13.92
N ILE A 128 -8.29 -10.30 -12.67
CA ILE A 128 -9.23 -11.38 -12.29
C ILE A 128 -10.67 -10.98 -12.60
N LEU A 129 -11.10 -9.80 -12.13
CA LEU A 129 -12.47 -9.32 -12.29
C LEU A 129 -12.69 -8.52 -13.58
N GLY A 130 -11.68 -7.80 -14.07
CA GLY A 130 -11.76 -7.00 -15.30
C GLY A 130 -12.75 -5.83 -15.22
N ILE A 131 -12.98 -5.28 -14.03
CA ILE A 131 -13.99 -4.24 -13.80
C ILE A 131 -13.42 -2.82 -13.82
N HIS A 132 -12.09 -2.67 -13.74
CA HIS A 132 -11.43 -1.42 -13.38
C HIS A 132 -10.08 -1.24 -14.12
N HIS A 133 -9.99 -1.33 -15.43
CA HIS A 133 -8.67 -1.18 -16.06
C HIS A 133 -8.07 0.24 -15.89
N VAL A 134 -6.74 0.36 -15.70
CA VAL A 134 -6.04 1.62 -15.37
C VAL A 134 -6.26 2.71 -16.41
N LYS A 135 -6.28 2.32 -17.69
CA LYS A 135 -6.59 3.25 -18.76
C LYS A 135 -7.25 2.47 -19.90
N PRO A 136 -8.58 2.45 -19.96
CA PRO A 136 -9.31 1.73 -20.99
C PRO A 136 -8.96 2.23 -22.39
N GLY A 137 -9.02 1.31 -23.37
CA GLY A 137 -8.75 1.60 -24.77
C GLY A 137 -7.40 1.07 -25.26
N VAL A 138 -6.74 1.83 -26.13
CA VAL A 138 -5.49 1.38 -26.77
C VAL A 138 -4.40 1.18 -25.71
N HIS A 139 -3.71 0.04 -25.77
CA HIS A 139 -2.65 -0.36 -24.84
C HIS A 139 -3.10 -0.58 -23.38
N GLN A 140 -4.38 -0.84 -23.12
CA GLN A 140 -4.90 -1.11 -21.78
C GLN A 140 -4.06 -2.11 -20.97
N LEU A 141 -3.70 -3.25 -21.58
CA LEU A 141 -2.84 -4.24 -20.93
C LEU A 141 -1.48 -3.68 -20.52
N ALA A 142 -0.88 -2.79 -21.32
CA ALA A 142 0.40 -2.19 -20.97
C ALA A 142 0.27 -1.23 -19.77
N TRP A 143 -0.85 -0.52 -19.65
CA TRP A 143 -1.14 0.33 -18.49
C TRP A 143 -1.36 -0.50 -17.23
N ASP A 144 -2.13 -1.59 -17.31
CA ASP A 144 -2.35 -2.49 -16.18
C ASP A 144 -1.04 -3.15 -15.72
N LEU A 145 -0.20 -3.61 -16.65
CA LEU A 145 1.11 -4.17 -16.34
C LEU A 145 2.05 -3.11 -15.75
N GLY A 146 2.01 -1.88 -16.27
CA GLY A 146 2.79 -0.76 -15.73
C GLY A 146 2.42 -0.45 -14.27
N PHE A 147 1.12 -0.50 -13.95
CA PHE A 147 0.62 -0.31 -12.59
C PHE A 147 1.09 -1.41 -11.62
N LEU A 148 1.04 -2.68 -12.05
CA LEU A 148 1.57 -3.82 -11.28
C LEU A 148 3.09 -3.74 -11.10
N VAL A 149 3.83 -3.38 -12.15
CA VAL A 149 5.30 -3.21 -12.08
C VAL A 149 5.65 -2.07 -11.12
N LEU A 150 4.95 -0.94 -11.18
CA LEU A 150 5.14 0.15 -10.22
C LEU A 150 4.88 -0.33 -8.79
N GLY A 151 3.78 -1.06 -8.56
CA GLY A 151 3.48 -1.64 -7.26
C GLY A 151 4.58 -2.56 -6.74
N ALA A 152 5.06 -3.48 -7.58
CA ALA A 152 6.17 -4.37 -7.24
C ALA A 152 7.47 -3.59 -6.93
N LEU A 153 7.79 -2.54 -7.69
CA LEU A 153 8.95 -1.68 -7.43
C LEU A 153 8.83 -0.95 -6.08
N LEU A 154 7.65 -0.44 -5.73
CA LEU A 154 7.41 0.19 -4.43
C LEU A 154 7.61 -0.81 -3.28
N VAL A 155 7.10 -2.04 -3.41
CA VAL A 155 7.34 -3.11 -2.43
C VAL A 155 8.83 -3.44 -2.32
N LEU A 156 9.54 -3.58 -3.43
CA LEU A 156 10.97 -3.90 -3.44
C LEU A 156 11.81 -2.79 -2.79
N VAL A 157 11.58 -1.53 -3.18
CA VAL A 157 12.29 -0.37 -2.62
C VAL A 157 11.97 -0.22 -1.14
N GLY A 158 10.70 -0.36 -0.74
CA GLY A 158 10.30 -0.33 0.65
C GLY A 158 10.94 -1.45 1.47
N GLY A 159 11.00 -2.67 0.92
CA GLY A 159 11.70 -3.81 1.54
C GLY A 159 13.20 -3.57 1.71
N MET A 160 13.87 -2.96 0.73
CA MET A 160 15.29 -2.58 0.85
C MET A 160 15.51 -1.51 1.93
N MET A 161 14.59 -0.54 2.07
CA MET A 161 14.66 0.46 3.15
C MET A 161 14.48 -0.18 4.53
N LEU A 162 13.56 -1.13 4.66
CA LEU A 162 13.37 -1.89 5.90
C LEU A 162 14.65 -2.62 6.29
N GLN A 163 15.34 -3.26 5.34
CA GLN A 163 16.62 -3.94 5.62
C GLN A 163 17.71 -2.99 6.10
N ARG A 164 17.76 -1.74 5.59
CA ARG A 164 18.75 -0.73 6.02
C ARG A 164 18.44 -0.15 7.40
N GLY A 165 17.17 -0.02 7.75
CA GLY A 165 16.75 0.37 9.09
C GLY A 165 17.24 -0.61 10.18
N ASN A 166 17.43 -1.88 9.83
CA ASN A 166 18.01 -2.88 10.74
C ASN A 166 19.50 -2.62 11.05
N THR A 167 20.25 -2.01 10.13
CA THR A 167 21.70 -1.77 10.26
C THR A 167 22.05 -0.49 11.01
N GLU A 168 21.25 0.59 10.89
CA GLU A 168 21.54 1.89 11.52
C GLU A 168 21.52 1.90 13.06
N ILE A 169 20.94 0.87 13.69
CA ILE A 169 20.78 0.79 15.16
C ILE A 169 21.76 -0.22 15.77
N GLY A 170 22.52 -0.93 14.92
CA GLY A 170 23.58 -1.85 15.35
C GLY A 170 24.94 -1.19 15.56
N GLU A 171 25.08 0.10 15.25
CA GLU A 171 26.24 0.96 15.53
C GLU A 171 25.95 1.86 16.74
#